data_AF-A0A550HRF6-F1
#
_entry.id   AF-A0A550HRF6-F1
#
_cell.length_a   1.000
_cell.length_b   1.000
_cell.length_c   1.000
_cell.angle_alpha   90.00
_cell.angle_beta   90.00
_cell.angle_gamma   90.00
#
_symmetry.space_group_name_H-M   'P 1'
#
loop_
_entity.id
_entity.type
_entity.pdbx_description
1 polymer ?
#
loop_
_entity_poly.entity_id
_entity_poly.type
_entity_poly.pdbx_seq_one_letter_code
_entity_poly.pdbx_strand_id
1 'polypeptide(L)'
;MSKVPRRIIFKWTSTSSIFSILLLTASTIMIQLFLIQYLVTRGLEFKFFIIYGLAIPYLYIPLIGFVAVILSCWMYLTEKKATIHAKPGTGIPIMILPVRMFEAAFILLAMLTGLLFLPYVLGSNWILGFLFSIQSSIPALKTAITGFYGYFSSIMGFAPIMKYFFSNFISFLIIGCTVIIIGRKSRRRIKRR
;
A
#
# COMPACT_ATOMS: atom_id res chain seq x y z
N MET A 1 -12.61 -36.43 18.94
CA MET A 1 -11.22 -35.90 19.06
C MET A 1 -11.18 -34.43 18.65
N SER A 2 -10.86 -33.56 19.61
CA SER A 2 -10.69 -32.11 19.41
C SER A 2 -9.52 -31.82 18.46
N LYS A 3 -9.78 -31.12 17.34
CA LYS A 3 -8.77 -30.72 16.35
C LYS A 3 -7.98 -29.53 16.88
N VAL A 4 -6.88 -29.77 17.58
CA VAL A 4 -6.03 -28.69 18.08
C VAL A 4 -5.29 -28.02 16.90
N PRO A 5 -5.42 -26.70 16.69
CA PRO A 5 -4.55 -25.95 15.78
C PRO A 5 -3.08 -26.24 16.03
N ARG A 6 -2.33 -26.62 15.00
CA ARG A 6 -0.86 -26.48 15.04
C ARG A 6 -0.48 -25.11 14.49
N ARG A 7 0.19 -24.29 15.30
CA ARG A 7 0.82 -23.04 14.86
C ARG A 7 2.16 -23.38 14.21
N ILE A 8 2.38 -22.94 12.97
CA ILE A 8 3.71 -22.99 12.36
C ILE A 8 4.56 -21.94 13.10
N ILE A 9 5.63 -22.37 13.75
CA ILE A 9 6.59 -21.46 14.40
C ILE A 9 7.41 -20.81 13.28
N PHE A 10 7.21 -19.52 13.09
CA PHE A 10 7.89 -18.74 12.06
C PHE A 10 9.33 -18.43 12.49
N LYS A 11 10.31 -18.83 11.67
CA LYS A 11 11.70 -18.39 11.85
C LYS A 11 11.90 -17.10 11.04
N TRP A 12 11.89 -15.97 11.74
CA TRP A 12 12.08 -14.63 11.15
C TRP A 12 13.43 -14.45 10.45
N THR A 13 14.41 -15.29 10.78
CA THR A 13 15.77 -15.30 10.24
C THR A 13 15.94 -16.12 8.95
N SER A 14 14.86 -16.66 8.38
CA SER A 14 14.93 -17.36 7.09
C SER A 14 15.39 -16.40 5.98
N THR A 15 16.23 -16.87 5.07
CA THR A 15 16.74 -16.08 3.92
C THR A 15 15.62 -15.46 3.09
N SER A 16 14.50 -16.19 2.91
CA SER A 16 13.32 -15.66 2.21
C SER A 16 12.62 -14.52 2.95
N SER A 17 12.64 -14.53 4.29
CA SER A 17 12.08 -13.45 5.11
C SER A 17 12.92 -12.18 4.96
N ILE A 18 14.25 -12.31 5.04
CA ILE A 18 15.18 -11.20 4.85
C ILE A 18 15.02 -10.60 3.45
N PHE A 19 14.98 -11.44 2.42
CA PHE A 19 14.80 -10.98 1.04
C PHE A 19 13.45 -10.28 0.83
N SER A 20 12.35 -10.83 1.38
CA SER A 20 11.04 -10.20 1.29
C SER A 20 10.98 -8.85 2.01
N ILE A 21 11.65 -8.71 3.16
CA ILE A 21 11.77 -7.44 3.89
C ILE A 21 12.54 -6.43 3.04
N LEU A 22 13.73 -6.80 2.55
CA LEU A 22 14.56 -5.93 1.72
C LEU A 22 13.85 -5.48 0.45
N LEU A 23 13.15 -6.39 -0.22
CA LEU A 23 12.38 -6.07 -1.43
C LEU A 23 11.25 -5.08 -1.11
N LEU A 24 10.52 -5.31 -0.02
CA LEU A 24 9.41 -4.44 0.40
C LEU A 24 9.93 -3.05 0.81
N THR A 25 11.02 -2.97 1.58
CA THR A 25 11.60 -1.68 1.99
C THR A 25 12.16 -0.90 0.81
N ALA A 26 12.97 -1.54 -0.04
CA ALA A 26 13.55 -0.91 -1.22
C ALA A 26 12.47 -0.39 -2.18
N SER A 27 11.44 -1.22 -2.45
CA SER A 27 10.34 -0.83 -3.33
C SER A 27 9.53 0.33 -2.74
N THR A 28 9.24 0.30 -1.43
CA THR A 28 8.52 1.39 -0.74
C THR A 28 9.30 2.70 -0.81
N ILE A 29 10.62 2.65 -0.58
CA ILE A 29 11.49 3.82 -0.70
C ILE A 29 11.48 4.35 -2.13
N MET A 30 11.65 3.49 -3.14
CA MET A 30 11.61 3.91 -4.55
C MET A 30 10.27 4.56 -4.94
N ILE A 31 9.15 3.97 -4.53
CA ILE A 31 7.80 4.51 -4.78
C ILE A 31 7.66 5.92 -4.19
N GLN A 32 8.14 6.11 -2.96
CA GLN A 32 8.05 7.39 -2.27
C GLN A 32 8.98 8.44 -2.88
N LEU A 33 10.21 8.07 -3.24
CA LEU A 33 11.13 8.96 -3.94
C LEU A 33 10.55 9.40 -5.28
N PHE A 34 9.91 8.49 -6.02
CA PHE A 34 9.23 8.81 -7.27
C PHE A 34 8.08 9.78 -7.06
N LEU A 35 7.26 9.60 -6.02
CA LEU A 35 6.20 10.55 -5.67
C LEU A 35 6.78 11.94 -5.33
N ILE A 36 7.84 11.99 -4.51
CA ILE A 36 8.46 13.25 -4.12
C ILE A 36 8.98 13.97 -5.36
N GLN A 37 9.73 13.29 -6.22
CA GLN A 37 10.23 13.86 -7.46
C GLN A 37 9.09 14.37 -8.34
N TYR A 38 8.02 13.59 -8.49
CA TYR A 38 6.84 13.99 -9.23
C TYR A 38 6.20 15.28 -8.68
N LEU A 39 6.08 15.41 -7.36
CA LEU A 39 5.51 16.62 -6.76
C LEU A 39 6.48 17.81 -6.80
N VAL A 40 7.79 17.59 -6.70
CA VAL A 40 8.82 18.63 -6.86
C VAL A 40 8.74 19.27 -8.25
N THR A 41 8.60 18.45 -9.31
CA THR A 41 8.39 18.98 -10.67
C THR A 41 7.10 19.80 -10.83
N ARG A 42 6.18 19.73 -9.86
CA ARG A 42 4.89 20.43 -9.85
C ARG A 42 4.82 21.53 -8.79
N GLY A 43 5.98 22.00 -8.32
CA GLY A 43 6.07 23.14 -7.40
C GLY A 43 6.10 22.77 -5.92
N LEU A 44 6.37 21.51 -5.56
CA LEU A 44 6.67 21.18 -4.16
C LEU A 44 8.05 21.74 -3.78
N GLU A 45 8.07 22.61 -2.78
CA GLU A 45 9.32 23.18 -2.27
C GLU A 45 10.22 22.10 -1.68
N PHE A 46 11.46 22.05 -2.17
CA PHE A 46 12.50 21.16 -1.67
C PHE A 46 13.43 21.95 -0.74
N LYS A 47 13.24 21.81 0.57
CA LYS A 47 14.03 22.48 1.60
C LYS A 47 14.87 21.47 2.39
N PHE A 48 16.04 21.90 2.83
CA PHE A 48 16.93 21.09 3.66
C PHE A 48 16.84 21.55 5.11
N PHE A 49 16.76 20.60 6.03
CA PHE A 49 17.07 20.83 7.44
C PHE A 49 18.53 20.45 7.69
N ILE A 50 19.26 21.33 8.37
CA ILE A 50 20.63 21.05 8.81
C ILE A 50 20.53 20.52 10.24
N ILE A 51 20.84 19.23 10.41
CA ILE A 51 20.85 18.57 11.71
C ILE A 51 22.26 18.02 11.91
N TYR A 52 22.98 18.48 12.94
CA TYR A 52 24.37 18.06 13.23
C TYR A 52 25.33 18.11 12.03
N GLY A 53 25.18 19.12 11.16
CA GLY A 53 26.02 19.28 9.95
C GLY A 53 25.58 18.45 8.74
N LEU A 54 24.57 17.59 8.87
CA LEU A 54 23.96 16.85 7.77
C LEU A 54 22.74 17.62 7.23
N ALA A 55 22.76 17.91 5.93
CA ALA A 55 21.62 18.50 5.22
C ALA A 55 20.66 17.39 4.76
N ILE A 56 19.53 17.25 5.46
CA ILE A 56 18.50 16.24 5.17
C ILE A 56 17.26 16.94 4.60
N PRO A 57 16.77 16.54 3.41
CA PRO A 57 15.50 17.06 2.89
C PRO A 57 14.35 16.73 3.85
N TYR A 58 13.56 17.74 4.22
CA TYR A 58 12.47 17.53 5.19
C TYR A 58 11.44 16.48 4.72
N LEU A 59 11.26 16.38 3.40
CA LEU A 59 10.37 15.42 2.76
C LEU A 59 10.79 13.96 2.95
N TYR A 60 12.07 13.71 3.31
CA TYR A 60 12.59 12.37 3.53
C TYR A 60 12.40 11.89 4.97
N ILE A 61 12.15 12.80 5.91
CA ILE A 61 11.94 12.47 7.33
C ILE A 61 10.77 11.47 7.51
N PRO A 62 9.60 11.64 6.86
CA PRO A 62 8.48 10.71 6.99
C PRO A 62 8.73 9.32 6.38
N LEU A 63 9.75 9.15 5.52
CA LEU A 63 10.01 7.88 4.84
C LEU A 63 10.23 6.73 5.84
N ILE A 64 10.92 7.01 6.95
CA ILE A 64 11.18 6.03 7.99
C ILE A 64 9.84 5.53 8.59
N GLY A 65 8.92 6.46 8.84
CA GLY A 65 7.58 6.13 9.33
C GLY A 65 6.79 5.31 8.32
N PHE A 66 6.83 5.68 7.04
CA PHE A 66 6.17 4.96 5.95
C PHE A 66 6.68 3.51 5.81
N VAL A 67 8.00 3.33 5.89
CA VAL A 67 8.62 2.01 5.87
C VAL A 67 8.25 1.21 7.13
N ALA A 68 8.24 1.83 8.31
CA ALA A 68 7.82 1.17 9.54
C ALA A 68 6.36 0.69 9.47
N VAL A 69 5.45 1.51 8.94
CA VAL A 69 4.03 1.17 8.78
C VAL A 69 3.84 0.01 7.80
N ILE A 70 4.48 0.07 6.61
CA ILE A 70 4.32 -0.99 5.60
C ILE A 70 4.90 -2.32 6.09
N LEU A 71 6.04 -2.28 6.79
CA LEU A 71 6.66 -3.46 7.38
C LEU A 71 5.79 -4.04 8.49
N SER A 72 5.24 -3.21 9.37
CA SER A 72 4.33 -3.65 10.43
C SER A 72 3.08 -4.32 9.84
N CYS A 73 2.52 -3.75 8.77
CA CYS A 73 1.40 -4.35 8.05
C CYS A 73 1.77 -5.71 7.43
N TRP A 74 2.95 -5.80 6.81
CA TRP A 74 3.44 -7.04 6.23
C TRP A 74 3.67 -8.12 7.30
N MET A 75 4.34 -7.79 8.40
CA MET A 75 4.56 -8.69 9.53
C MET A 75 3.24 -9.21 10.10
N TYR A 76 2.25 -8.32 10.27
CA TYR A 76 0.92 -8.71 10.74
C TYR A 76 0.26 -9.68 9.75
N LEU A 77 0.28 -9.37 8.45
CA LEU A 77 -0.39 -10.18 7.44
C LEU A 77 0.28 -11.55 7.26
N THR A 78 1.61 -11.61 7.31
CA THR A 78 2.37 -12.87 7.24
C THR A 78 2.12 -13.73 8.46
N GLU A 79 2.10 -13.17 9.67
CA GLU A 79 1.79 -13.91 10.89
C GLU A 79 0.37 -14.52 10.85
N LYS A 80 -0.62 -13.74 10.38
CA LYS A 80 -2.01 -14.22 10.23
C LYS A 80 -2.19 -15.23 9.10
N LYS A 81 -1.38 -15.16 8.04
CA LYS A 81 -1.39 -16.16 6.94
C LYS A 81 -0.59 -17.42 7.27
N ALA A 82 0.38 -17.34 8.18
CA ALA A 82 1.20 -18.47 8.62
C ALA A 82 0.48 -19.38 9.64
N THR A 83 -0.59 -18.90 10.29
CA THR A 83 -1.42 -19.71 11.20
C THR A 83 -2.35 -20.65 10.42
N ILE A 84 -1.79 -21.72 9.84
CA ILE A 84 -2.56 -22.78 9.18
C ILE A 84 -2.86 -23.88 10.21
N HIS A 85 -4.13 -24.18 10.47
CA HIS A 85 -4.46 -25.47 11.09
C HIS A 85 -4.15 -26.57 10.06
N ALA A 86 -2.99 -27.20 10.16
CA ALA A 86 -2.72 -28.42 9.42
C ALA A 86 -3.81 -29.45 9.79
N LYS A 87 -4.45 -30.08 8.79
CA LYS A 87 -5.14 -31.34 9.05
C LYS A 87 -4.09 -32.30 9.66
N PRO A 88 -4.41 -33.04 10.73
CA PRO A 88 -3.49 -34.05 11.23
C PRO A 88 -3.19 -35.04 10.10
N GLY A 89 -1.91 -35.19 9.75
CA GLY A 89 -1.44 -36.12 8.71
C GLY A 89 -0.97 -35.49 7.39
N THR A 90 -1.29 -34.22 7.08
CA THR A 90 -0.73 -33.56 5.87
C THR A 90 0.48 -32.72 6.25
N GLY A 91 1.67 -33.15 5.83
CA GLY A 91 2.87 -32.32 5.88
C GLY A 91 2.62 -31.02 5.11
N ILE A 92 2.78 -29.89 5.78
CA ILE A 92 2.67 -28.58 5.11
C ILE A 92 3.92 -28.45 4.23
N PRO A 93 3.80 -28.27 2.91
CA PRO A 93 4.98 -28.13 2.08
C PRO A 93 5.74 -26.87 2.49
N ILE A 94 7.02 -27.06 2.84
CA ILE A 94 7.95 -26.04 3.33
C ILE A 94 8.02 -24.83 2.36
N MET A 95 7.72 -25.03 1.07
CA MET A 95 7.68 -24.00 0.03
C MET A 95 6.48 -23.04 0.08
N ILE A 96 5.39 -23.33 0.80
CA ILE A 96 4.21 -22.44 0.81
C ILE A 96 4.48 -21.15 1.61
N LEU A 97 5.32 -21.22 2.64
CA LEU A 97 5.54 -20.10 3.56
C LEU A 97 6.24 -18.91 2.87
N PRO A 98 7.36 -19.08 2.12
CA PRO A 98 7.97 -18.00 1.35
C PRO A 98 7.02 -17.36 0.34
N VAL A 99 6.27 -18.18 -0.41
CA VAL A 99 5.33 -17.69 -1.44
C VAL A 99 4.29 -16.75 -0.81
N ARG A 100 3.75 -17.10 0.36
CA ARG A 100 2.78 -16.24 1.07
C ARG A 100 3.39 -14.94 1.59
N MET A 101 4.69 -14.92 1.90
CA MET A 101 5.40 -13.70 2.30
C MET A 101 5.53 -12.73 1.12
N PHE A 102 5.91 -13.26 -0.05
CA PHE A 102 5.98 -12.47 -1.27
C PHE A 102 4.59 -11.99 -1.69
N GLU A 103 3.59 -12.86 -1.68
CA GLU A 103 2.20 -12.48 -1.99
C GLU A 103 1.72 -11.33 -1.09
N ALA A 104 2.03 -11.38 0.22
CA ALA A 104 1.73 -10.30 1.15
C ALA A 104 2.43 -8.98 0.77
N ALA A 105 3.73 -9.05 0.44
CA ALA A 105 4.51 -7.88 0.02
C ALA A 105 3.97 -7.28 -1.28
N PHE A 106 3.67 -8.09 -2.29
CA PHE A 106 3.12 -7.63 -3.57
C PHE A 106 1.73 -7.01 -3.42
N ILE A 107 0.86 -7.59 -2.60
CA ILE A 107 -0.47 -6.99 -2.32
C ILE A 107 -0.29 -5.61 -1.69
N LEU A 108 0.60 -5.48 -0.69
CA LEU A 108 0.85 -4.20 -0.04
C LEU A 108 1.45 -3.17 -0.99
N LEU A 109 2.41 -3.56 -1.83
CA LEU A 109 3.00 -2.68 -2.84
C LEU A 109 2.00 -2.24 -3.89
N ALA A 110 1.16 -3.16 -4.38
CA ALA A 110 0.10 -2.85 -5.35
C ALA A 110 -0.94 -1.88 -4.76
N MET A 111 -1.34 -2.10 -3.50
CA MET A 111 -2.24 -1.17 -2.80
C MET A 111 -1.59 0.19 -2.58
N LEU A 112 -0.32 0.21 -2.15
CA LEU A 112 0.42 1.45 -1.91
C LEU A 112 0.54 2.27 -3.20
N THR A 113 1.07 1.67 -4.26
CA THR A 113 1.20 2.33 -5.57
C THR A 113 -0.14 2.78 -6.11
N GLY A 114 -1.14 1.88 -6.09
CA GLY A 114 -2.49 2.19 -6.52
C GLY A 114 -3.03 3.41 -5.80
N LEU A 115 -3.08 3.40 -4.48
CA LEU A 115 -3.66 4.48 -3.67
C LEU A 115 -2.87 5.80 -3.76
N LEU A 116 -1.53 5.72 -3.77
CA LEU A 116 -0.71 6.93 -3.90
C LEU A 116 -0.92 7.60 -5.24
N PHE A 117 -0.95 6.83 -6.33
CA PHE A 117 -1.00 7.38 -7.68
C PHE A 117 -2.41 7.56 -8.22
N LEU A 118 -3.42 6.93 -7.63
CA LEU A 118 -4.83 7.05 -8.03
C LEU A 118 -5.27 8.49 -8.24
N PRO A 119 -5.06 9.42 -7.29
CA PRO A 119 -5.55 10.77 -7.49
C PRO A 119 -4.84 11.45 -8.68
N TYR A 120 -3.54 11.25 -8.81
CA TYR A 120 -2.72 11.84 -9.87
C TYR A 120 -3.04 11.28 -11.26
N VAL A 121 -3.37 10.00 -11.33
CA VAL A 121 -3.81 9.31 -12.54
C VAL A 121 -5.19 9.83 -12.96
N LEU A 122 -6.13 9.98 -12.03
CA LEU A 122 -7.47 10.52 -12.33
C LEU A 122 -7.47 11.95 -12.87
N GLY A 123 -6.51 12.79 -12.46
CA GLY A 123 -6.34 14.14 -13.01
C GLY A 123 -5.47 14.20 -14.27
N SER A 124 -5.06 13.07 -14.84
CA SER A 124 -4.24 13.06 -16.06
C SER A 124 -5.09 13.33 -17.31
N ASN A 125 -4.49 14.03 -18.28
CA ASN A 125 -5.14 14.34 -19.56
C ASN A 125 -5.64 13.08 -20.30
N TRP A 126 -4.97 11.93 -20.10
CA TRP A 126 -5.36 10.66 -20.71
C TRP A 126 -6.72 10.16 -20.19
N ILE A 127 -6.95 10.21 -18.87
CA ILE A 127 -8.23 9.82 -18.28
C ILE A 127 -9.33 10.82 -18.61
N LEU A 128 -9.01 12.10 -18.72
CA LEU A 128 -9.97 13.10 -19.18
C LEU A 128 -10.40 12.85 -20.61
N GLY A 129 -9.46 12.55 -21.51
CA GLY A 129 -9.78 12.15 -22.88
C GLY A 129 -10.70 10.93 -22.94
N PHE A 130 -10.43 9.92 -22.11
CA PHE A 130 -11.28 8.73 -22.02
C PHE A 130 -12.69 9.04 -21.48
N LEU A 131 -12.79 9.85 -20.43
CA LEU A 131 -14.08 10.25 -19.85
C LEU A 131 -14.91 11.08 -20.83
N PHE A 132 -14.29 11.99 -21.59
CA PHE A 132 -14.98 12.74 -22.64
C PHE A 132 -15.42 11.85 -23.81
N SER A 133 -14.63 10.83 -24.16
CA SER A 133 -15.04 9.81 -25.13
C SER A 133 -16.24 8.99 -24.66
N ILE A 134 -16.30 8.62 -23.37
CA ILE A 134 -17.47 7.94 -22.79
C ILE A 134 -18.68 8.86 -22.77
N GLN A 135 -18.49 10.13 -22.39
CA GLN A 135 -19.55 11.12 -22.35
C GLN A 135 -20.21 11.33 -23.73
N SER A 136 -19.41 11.31 -24.81
CA SER A 136 -19.95 11.41 -26.18
C SER A 136 -20.68 10.15 -26.62
N SER A 137 -20.29 8.98 -26.12
CA SER A 137 -20.92 7.69 -26.46
C SER A 137 -22.18 7.41 -25.64
N ILE A 138 -22.25 7.87 -24.38
CA ILE A 138 -23.37 7.63 -23.46
C ILE A 138 -23.75 8.95 -22.76
N PRO A 139 -24.66 9.74 -23.36
CA PRO A 139 -25.05 11.06 -22.83
C PRO A 139 -25.63 11.03 -21.41
N ALA A 140 -26.23 9.90 -21.00
CA ALA A 140 -26.78 9.71 -19.66
C ALA A 140 -25.72 9.81 -18.54
N LEU A 141 -24.44 9.52 -18.85
CA LEU A 141 -23.34 9.63 -17.88
C LEU A 141 -22.77 11.04 -17.76
N LYS A 142 -23.20 11.98 -18.62
CA LYS A 142 -22.65 13.35 -18.69
C LYS A 142 -22.67 14.05 -17.33
N THR A 143 -23.82 14.07 -16.66
CA THR A 143 -24.00 14.74 -15.36
C THR A 143 -23.16 14.10 -14.26
N ALA A 144 -23.00 12.78 -14.29
CA ALA A 144 -22.18 12.05 -13.33
C ALA A 144 -20.68 12.34 -13.53
N ILE A 145 -20.21 12.36 -14.79
CA ILE A 145 -18.82 12.63 -15.14
C ILE A 145 -18.45 14.08 -14.82
N THR A 146 -19.30 15.05 -15.17
CA THR A 146 -19.04 16.47 -14.87
C THR A 146 -19.08 16.75 -13.38
N GLY A 147 -20.04 16.15 -12.65
CA GLY A 147 -20.09 16.24 -11.19
C GLY A 147 -18.84 15.67 -10.53
N PHE A 148 -18.45 14.45 -10.92
CA PHE A 148 -17.23 13.79 -10.45
C PHE A 148 -15.99 14.66 -10.68
N TYR A 149 -15.84 15.20 -11.89
CA TYR A 149 -14.70 16.04 -12.23
C TYR A 149 -14.70 17.37 -11.47
N GLY A 150 -15.86 17.98 -11.23
CA GLY A 150 -15.99 19.19 -10.42
C GLY A 150 -15.45 18.99 -9.00
N TYR A 151 -15.85 17.91 -8.32
CA TYR A 151 -15.31 17.57 -7.00
C TYR A 151 -13.81 17.27 -7.04
N PHE A 152 -13.37 16.56 -8.07
CA PHE A 152 -11.98 16.13 -8.20
C PHE A 152 -11.03 17.30 -8.53
N SER A 153 -11.50 18.27 -9.31
CA SER A 153 -10.79 19.51 -9.63
C SER A 153 -10.47 20.32 -8.39
N SER A 154 -11.38 20.40 -7.42
CA SER A 154 -11.14 21.08 -6.14
C SER A 154 -9.99 20.43 -5.36
N ILE A 155 -9.90 19.10 -5.36
CA ILE A 155 -8.81 18.35 -4.73
C ILE A 155 -7.49 18.56 -5.50
N MET A 156 -7.56 18.68 -6.82
CA MET A 156 -6.42 19.01 -7.66
C MET A 156 -5.93 20.45 -7.50
N GLY A 157 -6.75 21.35 -6.96
CA GLY A 157 -6.35 22.72 -6.62
C GLY A 157 -5.47 22.84 -5.38
N PHE A 158 -5.30 21.77 -4.59
CA PHE A 158 -4.49 21.84 -3.37
C PHE A 158 -3.01 22.12 -3.64
N ALA A 159 -2.40 22.83 -2.69
CA ALA A 159 -0.95 23.03 -2.66
C ALA A 159 -0.21 21.68 -2.70
N PRO A 160 0.92 21.57 -3.43
CA PRO A 160 1.66 20.31 -3.57
C PRO A 160 2.01 19.63 -2.24
N ILE A 161 2.29 20.40 -1.19
CA ILE A 161 2.56 19.89 0.15
C ILE A 161 1.35 19.19 0.79
N MET A 162 0.15 19.74 0.60
CA MET A 162 -1.08 19.14 1.10
C MET A 162 -1.40 17.85 0.33
N LYS A 163 -1.15 17.85 -0.99
CA LYS A 163 -1.28 16.63 -1.81
C LYS A 163 -0.34 15.53 -1.33
N TYR A 164 0.92 15.87 -1.02
CA TYR A 164 1.89 14.93 -0.45
C TYR A 164 1.38 14.33 0.87
N PHE A 165 0.94 15.19 1.79
CA PHE A 165 0.50 14.75 3.11
C PHE A 165 -0.77 13.89 3.04
N PHE A 166 -1.82 14.37 2.36
CA PHE A 166 -3.08 13.63 2.27
C PHE A 166 -2.94 12.32 1.51
N SER A 167 -2.19 12.30 0.41
CA SER A 167 -2.01 11.06 -0.36
C SER A 167 -1.34 9.98 0.48
N ASN A 168 -0.29 10.33 1.23
CA ASN A 168 0.38 9.39 2.11
C ASN A 168 -0.51 8.98 3.28
N PHE A 169 -1.10 9.94 3.99
CA PHE A 169 -1.93 9.66 5.15
C PHE A 169 -3.10 8.74 4.82
N ILE A 170 -3.85 9.05 3.76
CA ILE A 170 -5.00 8.27 3.31
C ILE A 170 -4.55 6.88 2.84
N SER A 171 -3.47 6.80 2.07
CA SER A 171 -2.96 5.51 1.57
C SER A 171 -2.58 4.57 2.71
N PHE A 172 -1.79 5.05 3.68
CA PHE A 172 -1.38 4.22 4.81
C PHE A 172 -2.55 3.85 5.73
N LEU A 173 -3.52 4.75 5.91
CA LEU A 173 -4.74 4.44 6.67
C LEU A 173 -5.54 3.33 6.00
N ILE A 174 -5.79 3.43 4.69
CA ILE A 174 -6.53 2.41 3.93
C ILE A 174 -5.77 1.08 3.93
N ILE A 175 -4.45 1.08 3.76
CA ILE A 175 -3.62 -0.13 3.84
C ILE A 175 -3.75 -0.77 5.22
N GLY A 176 -3.61 0.01 6.30
CA GLY A 176 -3.76 -0.48 7.67
C GLY A 176 -5.14 -1.13 7.89
N CYS A 177 -6.22 -0.45 7.50
CA CYS A 177 -7.58 -0.98 7.61
C CYS A 177 -7.79 -2.26 6.79
N THR A 178 -7.33 -2.29 5.55
CA THR A 178 -7.49 -3.47 4.66
C THR A 178 -6.72 -4.68 5.19
N VAL A 179 -5.50 -4.48 5.69
CA VAL A 179 -4.68 -5.52 6.32
C VAL A 179 -5.37 -6.09 7.56
N ILE A 180 -5.96 -5.25 8.41
CA ILE A 180 -6.75 -5.68 9.57
C ILE A 180 -7.96 -6.51 9.14
N ILE A 181 -8.68 -6.08 8.10
CA ILE A 181 -9.86 -6.79 7.58
C ILE A 181 -9.47 -8.17 7.03
N ILE A 182 -8.41 -8.24 6.22
CA ILE A 182 -7.90 -9.50 5.65
C ILE A 182 -7.46 -10.44 6.79
N GLY A 183 -6.72 -9.93 7.77
CA GLY A 183 -6.31 -10.69 8.95
C GLY A 183 -7.48 -11.20 9.78
N ARG A 184 -8.55 -10.41 9.95
CA ARG A 184 -9.78 -10.82 10.65
C ARG A 184 -10.57 -11.88 9.89
N LYS A 185 -10.66 -11.79 8.55
CA LYS A 185 -11.38 -12.76 7.71
C LYS A 185 -10.73 -14.15 7.76
N SER A 186 -9.40 -14.21 7.82
CA SER A 186 -8.65 -15.45 8.06
C SER A 186 -9.11 -16.15 9.36
N ARG A 187 -9.32 -15.39 10.44
CA ARG A 187 -9.79 -15.91 11.73
C ARG A 187 -11.25 -16.38 11.72
N ARG A 188 -12.14 -15.69 10.99
CA ARG A 188 -13.59 -16.04 10.95
C ARG A 188 -13.88 -17.34 10.19
N ARG A 189 -13.12 -17.68 9.14
CA ARG A 189 -13.25 -18.98 8.46
C ARG A 189 -13.01 -20.18 9.38
N ILE A 190 -12.35 -19.97 10.51
CA ILE A 190 -12.01 -21.01 11.49
C ILE A 190 -13.16 -21.27 12.48
N LYS A 191 -14.07 -20.32 12.68
CA LYS A 191 -15.16 -20.42 13.69
C LYS A 191 -16.47 -21.00 13.16
N ARG A 192 -16.57 -21.28 11.85
CA ARG A 192 -17.74 -21.90 11.20
C ARG A 192 -17.34 -23.19 10.50
N ARG A 193 -17.16 -24.27 11.27
CA ARG A 193 -17.34 -25.67 10.85
C ARG A 193 -17.17 -26.59 12.04
#